data_AF-A0A3D1MBB4-F1
#
_entry.id   AF-A0A3D1MBB4-F1
#
_cell.length_a   1.000
_cell.length_b   1.000
_cell.length_c   1.000
_cell.angle_alpha   90.00
_cell.angle_beta   90.00
_cell.angle_gamma   90.00
#
_symmetry.space_group_name_H-M   'P 1'
#
loop_
_entity.id
_entity.type
_entity.pdbx_description
1 polymer ?
#
loop_
_entity_poly.entity_id
_entity_poly.type
_entity_poly.pdbx_seq_one_letter_code
_entity_poly.pdbx_strand_id
1 'polypeptide(L)' 'MTISELLVVTGISGLHLMEGKRENGLIIRGLSGDKKRFASSRKHMFTPLDNITIYTDEEGL' A
#
# COMPACT_ATOMS: atom_id res chain seq x y z
N MET A 1 -8.03 12.12 -0.01
CA MET A 1 -7.73 10.77 0.47
C MET A 1 -8.76 9.82 -0.10
N THR A 2 -8.38 9.15 -1.18
CA THR A 2 -9.18 8.10 -1.82
C THR A 2 -8.51 6.74 -1.59
N ILE A 3 -9.27 5.65 -1.73
CA ILE A 3 -8.76 4.28 -1.59
C ILE A 3 -7.60 4.01 -2.57
N SER A 4 -7.62 4.63 -3.75
CA SER A 4 -6.55 4.55 -4.76
C SER A 4 -5.21 5.16 -4.34
N GLU A 5 -5.20 6.02 -3.31
CA GLU A 5 -3.96 6.61 -2.78
C GLU A 5 -3.33 5.73 -1.69
N LEU A 6 -4.07 4.73 -1.18
CA LEU A 6 -3.64 3.84 -0.10
C LEU A 6 -2.92 2.61 -0.66
N LEU A 7 -1.84 2.22 0.03
CA LEU A 7 -1.05 1.04 -0.30
C LEU A 7 -0.78 0.18 0.94
N VAL A 8 -0.88 -1.13 0.74
CA VAL A 8 -0.32 -2.14 1.64
C VAL A 8 1.07 -2.50 1.16
N VAL A 9 2.02 -2.57 2.09
CA VAL A 9 3.42 -2.93 1.81
C VAL A 9 3.77 -4.17 2.63
N THR A 10 4.11 -5.28 1.95
CA THR A 10 4.33 -6.55 2.67
C THR A 10 5.47 -6.43 3.67
N GLY A 11 5.30 -6.97 4.88
CA GLY A 11 6.31 -6.87 5.95
C GLY A 11 6.43 -5.49 6.61
N ILE A 12 5.58 -4.51 6.26
CA ILE A 12 5.47 -3.23 6.96
C ILE A 12 4.02 -3.05 7.43
N SER A 13 3.82 -3.02 8.74
CA SER A 13 2.48 -2.93 9.33
C SER A 13 1.77 -1.63 8.99
N GLY A 14 0.46 -1.74 8.75
CA GLY A 14 -0.43 -0.60 8.53
C GLY A 14 -0.57 -0.19 7.06
N LEU A 15 -1.37 0.85 6.86
CA LEU A 15 -1.60 1.47 5.57
C LEU A 15 -0.61 2.60 5.32
N HIS A 16 -0.27 2.78 4.06
CA HIS A 16 0.72 3.74 3.63
C HIS A 16 0.18 4.60 2.48
N LEU A 17 0.85 5.72 2.26
CA LEU A 17 0.77 6.56 1.06
C LEU A 17 2.09 6.47 0.32
N MET A 18 2.05 6.60 -1.01
CA MET A 18 3.24 6.72 -1.84
C MET A 18 3.62 8.20 -1.93
N GLU A 19 4.78 8.55 -1.38
CA GLU A 19 5.34 9.90 -1.44
C GLU A 19 6.31 10.07 -2.61
N GLY A 20 6.74 8.96 -3.22
CA GLY A 20 7.61 8.97 -4.40
C GLY A 20 8.01 7.57 -4.85
N LYS A 21 8.52 7.48 -6.08
CA LYS A 21 9.00 6.25 -6.71
C LYS A 21 10.47 6.37 -7.06
N ARG A 22 11.21 5.28 -6.86
CA ARG A 22 12.58 5.08 -7.34
C ARG A 22 12.63 3.81 -8.17
N GLU A 23 13.73 3.59 -8.89
CA GLU A 23 13.91 2.42 -9.75
C GLU A 23 13.73 1.08 -9.01
N ASN A 24 14.14 1.04 -7.74
CA ASN A 24 14.19 -0.18 -6.93
C ASN A 24 13.25 -0.15 -5.70
N GLY A 25 12.21 0.69 -5.71
CA GLY A 25 11.25 0.75 -4.61
C GLY A 25 10.48 2.06 -4.50
N LEU A 26 9.76 2.22 -3.38
CA LEU A 26 8.91 3.38 -3.11
C LEU A 26 9.35 4.11 -1.85
N ILE A 27 9.17 5.43 -1.83
CA ILE A 27 9.15 6.23 -0.61
C ILE A 27 7.71 6.21 -0.13
N ILE A 28 7.48 5.68 1.06
CA ILE A 28 6.15 5.53 1.66
C ILE A 28 6.05 6.29 2.97
N ARG A 29 4.83 6.71 3.33
CA ARG A 29 4.50 7.35 4.61
C ARG A 29 3.31 6.65 5.24
N GLY A 30 3.38 6.37 6.54
CA GLY A 30 2.23 5.84 7.27
C GLY A 30 1.13 6.89 7.46
N LEU A 31 -0.11 6.47 7.70
CA LEU A 31 -1.24 7.39 7.83
C LEU A 31 -1.13 8.40 8.99
N SER A 32 -0.37 8.08 10.04
CA SER A 32 -0.09 9.04 11.13
C SER A 32 0.82 10.19 10.70
N GLY A 33 1.50 10.08 9.55
CA GLY A 33 2.18 11.18 8.88
C GLY A 33 3.62 11.45 9.32
N ASP A 34 4.09 10.87 10.42
CA ASP A 34 5.30 11.36 11.10
C ASP A 34 6.62 10.89 10.47
N LYS A 35 6.61 9.76 9.73
CA LYS A 35 7.84 9.17 9.20
C LYS A 35 7.67 8.65 7.78
N LYS A 36 8.49 9.19 6.87
CA LYS A 36 8.73 8.62 5.54
C LYS A 36 9.79 7.54 5.63
N ARG A 37 9.66 6.47 4.84
CA ARG A 37 10.68 5.41 4.72
C ARG A 37 10.78 4.94 3.28
N PHE A 38 11.97 4.46 2.90
CA PHE A 38 12.16 3.77 1.63
C PHE A 38 11.90 2.27 1.80
N ALA A 39 11.00 1.71 0.99
CA ALA A 39 10.71 0.28 0.92
C ALA A 39 11.27 -0.28 -0.39
N SER A 40 12.22 -1.20 -0.30
CA SER A 40 12.84 -1.83 -1.47
C SER A 40 11.92 -2.88 -2.10
N SER A 41 11.79 -2.85 -3.43
CA SER A 41 11.04 -3.84 -4.21
C SER A 41 11.61 -5.26 -4.14
N ARG A 42 12.85 -5.44 -3.68
CA ARG A 42 13.46 -6.77 -3.49
C ARG A 42 12.93 -7.49 -2.25
N LYS A 43 12.36 -6.75 -1.29
CA LYS A 43 11.87 -7.28 -0.01
C LYS A 43 10.36 -7.12 0.16
N HIS A 44 9.76 -6.19 -0.58
CA HIS A 44 8.38 -5.77 -0.38
C HIS A 44 7.61 -5.82 -1.69
N MET A 45 6.38 -6.30 -1.60
CA MET A 45 5.34 -6.10 -2.61
C MET A 45 4.49 -4.89 -2.20
N PHE A 46 3.96 -4.19 -3.20
CA PHE A 46 3.14 -3.00 -3.05
C PHE A 46 1.79 -3.28 -3.68
N THR A 47 0.72 -3.27 -2.88
CA THR A 47 -0.64 -3.50 -3.35
C THR A 47 -1.47 -2.25 -3.09
N PRO A 48 -1.86 -1.51 -4.15
CA PRO A 48 -2.87 -0.46 -4.04
C PRO A 48 -4.18 -1.03 -3.50
N LEU A 49 -4.84 -0.30 -2.61
CA LEU A 49 -6.04 -0.80 -1.94
C LEU A 49 -7.25 -0.88 -2.88
N ASP A 50 -7.29 -0.05 -3.91
CA ASP A 50 -8.32 -0.05 -4.96
C ASP A 50 -8.27 -1.27 -5.88
N ASN A 51 -7.14 -1.99 -5.90
CA ASN A 51 -6.99 -3.25 -6.61
C ASN A 51 -7.42 -4.48 -5.80
N ILE A 52 -7.87 -4.31 -4.55
CA ILE A 52 -8.30 -5.41 -3.69
C ILE A 52 -9.83 -5.52 -3.73
N THR A 53 -10.31 -6.63 -4.28
CA THR A 53 -11.73 -7.00 -4.23
C THR A 53 -11.89 -8.24 -3.36
N ILE A 54 -12.89 -8.24 -2.49
CA ILE A 54 -13.23 -9.36 -1.61
C ILE A 54 -14.62 -9.84 -2.01
N TYR A 55 -14.73 -11.12 -2.35
CA TYR A 55 -15.99 -11.78 -2.65
C TYR A 55 -16.48 -12.53 -1.41
N THR A 56 -17.78 -12.52 -1.16
CA THR A 56 -18.40 -13.23 -0.04
C THR A 56 -19.60 -14.03 -0.54
N ASP A 57 -20.01 -15.04 0.22
CA ASP A 57 -21.18 -15.87 -0.14
C ASP A 57 -22.51 -15.07 -0.16
N GLU A 58 -22.53 -13.85 0.39
CA GLU A 58 -23.67 -12.93 0.31
C GLU A 58 -23.81 -12.26 -1.07
N GLU A 59 -22.75 -12.26 -1.87
CA GLU A 59 -22.78 -11.93 -3.31
C GLU A 59 -23.02 -13.21 -4.13
N GLY A 60 -24.03 -13.98 -3.76
CA GLY A 60 -24.46 -15.17 -4.51
C GLY A 60 -25.56 -14.83 -5.52
N LEU A 61 -25.19 -14.81 -6.81
CA LEU A 61 -26.02 -14.82 -8.04
C LEU A 61 -27.19 -13.82 -8.17
#